data_AF-A0A353BFB3-F1
#
_entry.id   AF-A0A353BFB3-F1
#
_cell.length_a   1.000
_cell.length_b   1.000
_cell.length_c   1.000
_cell.angle_alpha   90.00
_cell.angle_beta   90.00
_cell.angle_gamma   90.00
#
_symmetry.space_group_name_H-M   'P 1'
#
loop_
_entity.id
_entity.type
_entity.pdbx_description
1 polymer ?
#
loop_
_entity_poly.entity_id
_entity_poly.type
_entity_poly.pdbx_seq_one_letter_code
_entity_poly.pdbx_strand_id
1 'polypeptide(L)'
;MFNGLGTTEMMLLGVIALLLFGSRLPEIARRFGATYRDLRGKVDEFQREFRDWDKEDTSTSSRPTSYLSPPEDEPKKSEPTTPKFVPPPEDDDD
;
A
#
# COMPACT_ATOMS: atom_id res chain seq x y z
N MET A 1 -35.03 23.49 -11.27
CA MET A 1 -35.45 22.20 -10.69
C MET A 1 -34.24 21.60 -10.02
N PHE A 2 -34.35 21.33 -8.72
CA PHE A 2 -33.25 21.01 -7.81
C PHE A 2 -32.79 19.56 -8.00
N ASN A 3 -31.76 19.32 -8.83
CA ASN A 3 -31.23 17.98 -9.13
C ASN A 3 -30.05 17.59 -8.23
N GLY A 4 -30.19 17.75 -6.92
CA GLY A 4 -29.20 17.30 -5.95
C GLY A 4 -29.77 17.45 -4.56
N LEU A 5 -29.45 16.50 -3.67
CA LEU A 5 -29.76 16.56 -2.25
C LEU A 5 -29.42 17.97 -1.74
N GLY A 6 -30.44 18.81 -1.63
CA GLY A 6 -30.25 20.21 -1.28
C GLY A 6 -29.91 20.33 0.20
N THR A 7 -29.37 21.49 0.59
CA THR A 7 -29.18 21.84 2.00
C THR A 7 -30.48 21.63 2.81
N THR A 8 -31.63 21.92 2.19
CA THR A 8 -32.96 21.69 2.78
C THR A 8 -33.26 20.22 3.03
N GLU A 9 -33.01 19.33 2.06
CA GLU A 9 -33.20 17.87 2.22
C GLU A 9 -32.35 17.33 3.37
N MET A 10 -31.07 17.73 3.42
CA MET A 10 -30.14 17.31 4.47
C MET A 10 -30.58 17.78 5.86
N MET A 11 -31.12 19.00 5.96
CA MET A 11 -31.66 19.51 7.21
C MET A 11 -32.90 18.72 7.65
N LEU A 12 -33.81 18.40 6.72
CA LEU A 12 -35.00 17.60 7.01
C LEU A 12 -34.62 16.19 7.48
N LEU A 13 -33.67 15.52 6.80
CA LEU A 13 -33.15 14.23 7.23
C LEU A 13 -32.47 14.30 8.59
N GLY A 14 -31.73 15.38 8.87
CA GLY A 14 -31.14 15.62 10.19
C GLY A 14 -32.18 15.74 11.30
N VAL A 15 -33.29 16.43 11.05
CA VAL A 15 -34.41 16.53 12.00
C VAL A 15 -35.07 15.17 12.21
N ILE A 16 -35.33 14.41 11.14
CA ILE A 16 -35.91 13.06 11.24
C ILE A 16 -34.98 12.15 12.06
N ALA A 17 -33.67 12.17 11.77
CA ALA A 17 -32.70 11.42 12.54
C ALA A 17 -32.69 11.84 14.02
N LEU A 18 -32.82 13.13 14.33
CA LEU A 18 -32.91 13.59 15.71
C LEU A 18 -34.18 13.09 16.40
N LEU A 19 -35.32 12.98 15.70
CA LEU A 19 -36.55 12.41 16.26
C LEU A 19 -36.43 10.90 16.53
N LEU A 20 -35.74 10.16 15.66
CA LEU A 20 -35.57 8.71 15.81
C LEU A 20 -34.50 8.36 16.86
N PHE A 21 -33.35 9.02 16.83
CA PHE A 21 -32.19 8.70 17.64
C PHE A 21 -32.02 9.60 18.88
N GLY A 22 -32.58 10.81 18.87
CA GLY A 22 -32.48 11.77 19.96
C GLY A 22 -31.04 12.11 20.31
N SER A 23 -30.73 12.09 21.61
CA SER A 23 -29.39 12.34 22.15
C SER A 23 -28.34 11.30 21.77
N ARG A 24 -28.73 10.15 21.21
CA ARG A 24 -27.80 9.09 20.77
C ARG A 24 -27.18 9.36 19.40
N LEU A 25 -27.77 10.26 18.59
CA LEU A 25 -27.26 10.64 17.28
C LEU A 25 -25.78 11.11 17.32
N PRO A 26 -25.36 12.05 18.18
CA PRO A 26 -23.95 12.46 18.27
C PRO A 26 -23.02 11.32 18.69
N GLU A 27 -23.51 10.38 19.49
CA GLU A 27 -22.74 9.19 19.87
C GLU A 27 -22.52 8.26 18.66
N ILE A 28 -23.56 8.00 17.88
CA ILE A 28 -23.48 7.21 16.64
C ILE A 28 -22.57 7.90 15.62
N ALA A 29 -22.71 9.23 15.44
CA ALA A 29 -21.88 10.01 14.55
C ALA A 29 -20.39 9.97 14.96
N ARG A 30 -20.10 10.05 16.27
CA ARG A 30 -18.73 9.90 16.79
C ARG A 30 -18.16 8.51 16.51
N ARG A 31 -18.93 7.45 16.77
CA ARG A 31 -18.52 6.06 16.53
C ARG A 31 -18.26 5.81 15.04
N PHE A 32 -19.19 6.22 14.18
CA PHE A 32 -19.06 6.12 12.73
C PHE A 32 -17.89 6.95 12.20
N GLY A 33 -17.71 8.18 12.70
CA GLY A 33 -16.61 9.06 12.33
C GLY A 33 -15.25 8.52 12.73
N ALA A 34 -15.13 7.88 13.90
CA ALA A 34 -13.92 7.18 14.31
C ALA A 34 -13.58 6.04 13.33
N THR A 35 -14.55 5.17 13.01
CA THR A 35 -14.37 4.12 12.01
C THR A 35 -13.98 4.68 10.64
N TYR A 36 -14.62 5.75 10.19
CA TYR A 36 -14.29 6.39 8.91
C TYR A 36 -12.86 6.95 8.89
N ARG A 37 -12.39 7.53 9.99
CA ARG A 37 -11.01 8.01 10.13
C ARG A 37 -10.00 6.87 10.03
N ASP A 38 -10.26 5.76 10.70
CA ASP A 38 -9.38 4.59 10.66
C ASP A 38 -9.35 3.98 9.26
N LEU A 39 -10.51 3.86 8.60
CA LEU A 39 -10.62 3.42 7.22
C LEU A 39 -9.85 4.34 6.28
N ARG A 40 -9.98 5.66 6.44
CA ARG A 40 -9.26 6.63 5.60
C ARG A 40 -7.75 6.48 5.75
N GLY A 41 -7.24 6.34 6.97
CA GLY A 41 -5.81 6.11 7.22
C GLY A 41 -5.31 4.83 6.56
N LYS A 42 -6.07 3.73 6.66
CA LYS A 42 -5.74 2.45 6.01
C LYS A 42 -5.77 2.53 4.49
N VAL A 43 -6.75 3.21 3.92
CA VAL A 43 -6.85 3.43 2.46
C VAL A 43 -5.69 4.29 1.96
N ASP A 44 -5.31 5.33 2.70
CA ASP A 44 -4.17 6.18 2.34
C ASP A 44 -2.85 5.39 2.38
N GLU A 45 -2.71 4.43 3.29
CA GLU A 45 -1.55 3.52 3.33
C GLU A 45 -1.53 2.54 2.16
N PHE A 46 -2.68 1.93 1.86
CA PHE A 46 -2.84 1.07 0.69
C PHE A 46 -2.50 1.80 -0.62
N GLN A 47 -2.90 3.07 -0.75
CA GLN A 47 -2.54 3.92 -1.89
C GLN A 47 -1.05 4.26 -1.99
N ARG A 48 -0.30 4.20 -0.88
CA ARG A 48 1.17 4.36 -0.88
C ARG A 48 1.84 3.07 -1.32
N GLU A 49 1.46 1.95 -0.73
CA GLU A 49 2.00 0.62 -1.05
C GLU A 49 1.77 0.25 -2.52
N PHE A 50 0.56 0.44 -3.05
CA PHE A 50 0.26 0.21 -4.48
C PHE A 50 1.13 1.04 -5.41
N ARG A 51 1.41 2.29 -5.03
CA ARG A 51 2.21 3.22 -5.84
C ARG A 51 3.70 2.91 -5.81
N ASP A 52 4.18 2.22 -4.78
CA ASP A 52 5.56 1.77 -4.71
C ASP A 52 5.75 0.43 -5.43
N TRP A 53 4.76 -0.48 -5.39
CA TRP A 53 4.76 -1.69 -6.23
C TRP A 53 4.74 -1.37 -7.73
N ASP A 54 3.91 -0.42 -8.17
CA ASP A 54 3.90 0.02 -9.58
C ASP A 54 5.26 0.60 -10.05
N LYS A 55 6.12 1.07 -9.13
CA LYS A 55 7.46 1.60 -9.46
C LYS A 55 8.54 0.53 -9.50
N GLU A 56 8.43 -0.53 -8.70
CA GLU A 56 9.41 -1.63 -8.69
C GLU A 56 9.39 -2.46 -9.99
N ASP A 57 8.24 -2.58 -10.65
CA ASP A 57 8.14 -3.27 -11.94
C ASP A 57 8.73 -2.47 -13.13
N THR A 58 8.85 -1.14 -13.02
CA THR A 58 9.39 -0.29 -14.10
C THR A 58 10.91 -0.04 -14.01
N SER A 59 11.56 -0.39 -12.89
CA SER A 59 12.97 -0.07 -12.65
C SER A 59 13.97 -1.20 -12.96
N THR A 60 13.51 -2.36 -13.46
CA THR A 60 14.40 -3.46 -13.92
C THR A 60 14.72 -3.41 -15.42
N SER A 61 14.23 -2.42 -16.18
CA SER A 61 14.58 -2.23 -17.59
C SER A 61 15.24 -0.88 -17.81
N SER A 62 16.58 -0.84 -17.72
CA SER A 62 17.52 0.10 -18.40
C SER A 62 18.78 0.36 -17.57
N ARG A 63 19.71 -0.60 -17.56
CA ARG A 63 21.12 -0.26 -17.39
C ARG A 63 21.91 -0.95 -18.51
N PRO A 64 22.00 -0.34 -19.71
CA PRO A 64 22.99 -0.79 -20.68
C PRO A 64 24.37 -0.57 -20.06
N THR A 65 25.08 -1.67 -19.97
CA THR A 65 26.41 -1.86 -19.44
C THR A 65 27.37 -0.83 -20.02
N SER A 66 28.07 -0.15 -19.13
CA SER A 66 29.21 0.72 -19.39
C SER A 66 30.29 -0.04 -20.16
N TYR A 67 30.35 0.14 -21.47
CA TYR A 67 31.52 -0.23 -22.28
C TYR A 67 32.40 1.00 -22.50
N LEU A 68 33.16 1.38 -21.47
CA LEU A 68 34.35 2.22 -21.64
C LEU A 68 35.47 1.64 -20.75
N SER A 69 36.42 1.02 -21.45
CA SER A 69 37.80 0.58 -21.17
C SER A 69 38.36 0.41 -19.73
N PRO A 70 39.18 -0.64 -19.48
CA PRO A 70 40.03 -0.80 -18.29
C PRO A 70 41.32 0.03 -18.38
N PRO A 71 41.90 0.53 -17.26
CA PRO A 71 42.88 -0.27 -16.50
C PRO A 71 42.93 -0.04 -14.96
N GLU A 72 43.34 -1.12 -14.27
CA GLU A 72 44.20 -1.23 -13.06
C GLU A 72 44.05 -0.23 -11.89
N ASP A 73 43.47 -0.67 -10.77
CA ASP A 73 44.12 -0.70 -9.43
C ASP A 73 43.22 -1.39 -8.37
N GLU A 74 43.80 -2.29 -7.57
CA GLU A 74 43.18 -3.09 -6.49
C GLU A 74 42.66 -2.23 -5.30
N PRO A 75 41.82 -2.71 -4.33
CA PRO A 75 41.69 -4.09 -3.84
C PRO A 75 40.25 -4.66 -3.68
N LYS A 76 40.20 -5.98 -3.79
CA LYS A 76 39.02 -6.85 -3.72
C LYS A 76 38.32 -6.74 -2.36
N LYS A 77 37.22 -5.99 -2.31
CA LYS A 77 36.25 -6.09 -1.23
C LYS A 77 35.43 -7.36 -1.43
N SER A 78 35.85 -8.40 -0.71
CA SER A 78 35.14 -9.66 -0.44
C SER A 78 33.65 -9.66 -0.79
N GLU A 79 33.32 -10.28 -1.91
CA GLU A 79 31.95 -10.73 -2.18
C GLU A 79 31.62 -11.87 -1.20
N PRO A 80 30.46 -11.87 -0.53
CA PRO A 80 30.06 -13.00 0.29
C PRO A 80 29.89 -14.21 -0.63
N THR A 81 30.78 -15.18 -0.48
CA THR A 81 30.67 -16.47 -1.17
C THR A 81 29.45 -17.17 -0.62
N THR A 82 28.31 -17.03 -1.30
CA THR A 82 27.15 -17.88 -1.05
C THR A 82 27.59 -19.33 -1.33
N PRO A 83 27.49 -20.24 -0.35
CA PRO A 83 27.85 -21.63 -0.57
C PRO A 83 27.03 -22.19 -1.72
N LYS A 84 27.69 -22.73 -2.75
CA LYS A 84 26.99 -23.50 -3.79
C LYS A 84 26.42 -24.74 -3.13
N PHE A 85 25.10 -24.84 -3.14
CA PHE A 85 24.37 -26.03 -2.71
C PHE A 85 24.75 -27.20 -3.61
N VAL A 86 25.35 -28.23 -3.03
CA VAL A 86 25.57 -29.51 -3.70
C VAL A 86 24.41 -30.40 -3.28
N PRO A 87 23.54 -30.84 -4.21
CA PRO A 87 22.50 -31.80 -3.87
C PRO A 87 23.13 -33.10 -3.37
N PRO A 88 22.54 -33.77 -2.36
CA PRO A 88 23.04 -35.05 -1.90
C PRO A 88 23.04 -36.06 -3.06
N PRO A 89 24.04 -36.96 -3.12
CA PRO A 89 24.02 -38.05 -4.08
C PRO A 89 22.71 -38.83 -3.89
N GLU A 90 22.00 -39.08 -4.99
CA GLU A 90 20.89 -40.03 -4.99
C GLU A 90 21.50 -41.39 -4.65
N ASP A 91 21.05 -42.01 -3.56
CA ASP A 91 21.44 -43.37 -3.20
C ASP A 91 20.90 -44.29 -4.30
N ASP A 92 21.80 -44.87 -5.10
CA ASP A 92 21.50 -45.98 -6.01
C ASP A 92 21.18 -47.23 -5.16
N ASP A 93 19.95 -47.30 -4.64
CA ASP A 93 19.35 -48.54 -4.13
C ASP A 93 18.70 -49.29 -5.33
N ASP A 94 19.46 -50.17 -5.99
CA ASP A 94 19.05 -51.50 -6.52
C ASP A 94 20.15 -52.20 -7.36
#